data_AF-A0A351CLT2-F1
#
_entry.id   AF-A0A351CLT2-F1
#
_cell.length_a   1.000
_cell.length_b   1.000
_cell.length_c   1.000
_cell.angle_alpha   90.00
_cell.angle_beta   90.00
_cell.angle_gamma   90.00
#
_symmetry.space_group_name_H-M   'P 1'
#
loop_
_entity.id
_entity.type
_entity.pdbx_description
1 polymer ?
#
loop_
_entity_poly.entity_id
_entity_poly.type
_entity_poly.pdbx_seq_one_letter_code
_entity_poly.pdbx_strand_id
1 'polypeptide(L)' 'ELRKALTNKGYKFFSHSDTEVIIKAYHFWGEGCVKKLDGMFAFCVWDKKKNQLFIARDRMGIKPLYYSITD' A
#
# COMPACT_ATOMS: atom_id res chain seq x y z
N GLU A 1 11.85 0.54 9.51
CA GLU A 1 11.14 1.76 9.98
C GLU A 1 9.61 1.71 9.94
N LEU A 2 8.95 1.55 8.79
CA LEU A 2 7.47 1.62 8.72
C LEU A 2 6.74 0.65 9.64
N ARG A 3 7.20 -0.60 9.70
CA ARG A 3 6.62 -1.61 10.60
C ARG A 3 6.66 -1.13 12.05
N LYS A 4 7.81 -0.63 12.52
CA LYS A 4 7.96 -0.08 13.88
C LYS A 4 7.04 1.13 14.08
N ALA A 5 6.98 2.06 13.12
CA ALA A 5 6.12 3.23 13.18
C ALA A 5 4.63 2.83 13.31
N LEU A 6 4.17 1.83 12.56
CA LEU A 6 2.80 1.31 12.63
C LEU A 6 2.55 0.52 13.93
N THR A 7 3.51 -0.28 14.38
CA THR A 7 3.42 -0.97 15.69
C THR A 7 3.25 0.04 16.83
N ASN A 8 3.99 1.15 16.82
CA ASN A 8 3.85 2.23 17.79
C ASN A 8 2.49 2.97 17.70
N LYS A 9 1.76 2.81 16.60
CA LYS A 9 0.38 3.30 16.42
C LYS A 9 -0.67 2.24 16.74
N GLY A 10 -0.28 1.10 17.31
CA GLY A 10 -1.18 0.04 17.77
C GLY A 10 -1.46 -1.07 16.75
N TYR A 11 -0.81 -1.07 15.59
CA TYR A 11 -0.96 -2.16 14.62
C TYR A 11 -0.20 -3.40 15.07
N LYS A 12 -0.90 -4.53 15.18
CA LYS A 12 -0.27 -5.85 15.39
C LYS A 12 0.07 -6.46 14.07
N PHE A 13 1.27 -7.01 13.90
CA PHE A 13 1.66 -7.75 12.69
C PHE A 13 1.70 -9.26 12.94
N PHE A 14 1.26 -10.03 11.96
CA PHE A 14 1.21 -11.50 12.02
C PHE A 14 2.03 -12.17 10.91
N SER A 15 2.56 -11.40 9.95
CA SER A 15 3.50 -11.89 8.94
C SER A 15 4.71 -10.96 8.83
N HIS A 16 5.71 -11.39 8.08
CA HIS A 16 6.85 -10.57 7.68
C HIS A 16 6.72 -9.99 6.27
N SER A 17 5.58 -10.18 5.60
CA SER A 17 5.35 -9.74 4.22
C SER A 17 5.26 -8.22 4.12
N ASP A 18 5.84 -7.67 3.03
CA ASP A 18 5.69 -6.27 2.66
C ASP A 18 4.23 -5.90 2.37
N THR A 19 3.43 -6.84 1.85
CA THR A 19 2.00 -6.65 1.60
C THR A 19 1.26 -6.26 2.88
N GLU A 20 1.63 -6.85 4.02
CA GLU A 20 1.02 -6.53 5.30
C GLU A 20 1.39 -5.12 5.78
N VAL A 21 2.62 -4.68 5.49
CA VAL A 21 3.06 -3.30 5.76
C VAL A 21 2.28 -2.34 4.88
N ILE A 22 2.13 -2.64 3.59
CA ILE A 22 1.40 -1.80 2.62
C ILE A 22 -0.06 -1.63 3.03
N ILE A 23 -0.79 -2.72 3.29
CA ILE A 23 -2.23 -2.63 3.60
C ILE A 23 -2.47 -1.86 4.91
N LYS A 24 -1.59 -2.00 5.90
CA LYS A 24 -1.67 -1.26 7.17
C LYS A 24 -1.26 0.19 7.02
N ALA A 25 -0.26 0.47 6.19
CA ALA A 25 0.13 1.83 5.86
C ALA A 25 -1.03 2.54 5.14
N TYR A 26 -1.68 1.88 4.19
CA TYR A 26 -2.88 2.40 3.52
C TYR A 26 -4.04 2.60 4.50
N HIS A 27 -4.29 1.65 5.40
CA HIS A 27 -5.33 1.82 6.42
C HIS A 27 -5.06 3.02 7.35
N PHE A 28 -3.80 3.28 7.72
CA PHE A 28 -3.46 4.38 8.63
C PHE A 28 -3.32 5.75 7.94
N TRP A 29 -2.65 5.82 6.79
CA TRP A 29 -2.32 7.08 6.09
C TRP A 29 -3.17 7.32 4.83
N GLY A 30 -4.05 6.39 4.45
CA GLY A 30 -4.77 6.44 3.18
C GLY A 30 -3.80 6.41 1.99
N GLU A 31 -4.15 7.15 0.94
CA GLU A 31 -3.32 7.34 -0.26
C GLU A 31 -1.95 7.98 0.04
N GLY A 32 -1.85 8.73 1.15
CA GLY A 32 -0.61 9.31 1.64
C GLY A 32 0.46 8.28 2.03
N CYS A 33 0.11 6.99 2.12
CA CYS A 33 1.04 5.91 2.42
C CYS A 33 2.17 5.82 1.38
N VAL A 34 1.91 6.17 0.12
CA VAL A 34 2.88 6.10 -0.99
C VAL A 34 4.11 6.96 -0.72
N LYS A 35 3.95 8.10 -0.02
CA LYS A 35 5.06 8.99 0.37
C LYS A 35 5.96 8.42 1.47
N LYS A 36 5.52 7.34 2.11
CA LYS A 36 6.22 6.69 3.23
C LYS A 36 6.87 5.37 2.82
N LEU A 37 6.44 4.77 1.72
CA LEU A 37 7.03 3.56 1.15
C LEU A 37 8.37 3.90 0.49
N ASP A 38 9.38 3.10 0.80
CA ASP A 38 10.70 3.17 0.18
C ASP A 38 11.01 1.83 -0.47
N GLY A 39 11.49 1.85 -1.71
CA GLY A 39 11.74 0.67 -2.53
C GLY A 39 10.81 0.53 -3.75
N MET A 40 10.91 -0.65 -4.39
CA MET A 40 10.19 -0.99 -5.62
C MET A 40 8.84 -1.64 -5.31
N PHE A 41 7.75 -1.13 -5.87
CA PHE A 41 6.41 -1.65 -5.62
C PHE A 41 5.43 -1.32 -6.74
N ALA A 42 4.45 -2.21 -6.91
CA ALA A 42 3.27 -2.01 -7.71
C ALA A 42 2.15 -2.76 -6.99
N PHE A 43 1.11 -2.06 -6.52
CA PHE A 43 0.04 -2.68 -5.76
C PHE A 43 -1.31 -2.00 -6.01
N CYS A 44 -2.38 -2.72 -5.65
CA CYS A 44 -3.75 -2.24 -5.69
C CYS A 44 -4.47 -2.57 -4.37
N VAL A 45 -5.33 -1.66 -3.92
CA VAL A 45 -6.20 -1.84 -2.76
C VAL A 45 -7.63 -1.55 -3.16
N TRP A 46 -8.51 -2.52 -2.93
CA TRP A 46 -9.94 -2.34 -3.09
C TRP A 46 -10.58 -1.98 -1.75
N ASP A 47 -11.10 -0.76 -1.63
CA ASP A 47 -11.89 -0.33 -0.48
C ASP A 47 -13.37 -0.63 -0.74
N LYS A 48 -13.86 -1.72 -0.14
CA LYS A 48 -15.27 -2.14 -0.26
C LYS A 48 -16.25 -1.13 0.33
N LYS A 49 -15.87 -0.36 1.34
CA LYS A 49 -16.78 0.60 1.99
C LYS A 49 -16.95 1.85 1.13
N LYS A 50 -15.89 2.24 0.42
CA LYS A 50 -15.90 3.39 -0.49
C LYS A 50 -16.25 3.02 -1.92
N ASN A 51 -16.26 1.73 -2.26
CA ASN A 51 -16.39 1.23 -3.63
C ASN A 51 -15.32 1.84 -4.57
N GLN A 52 -14.07 1.85 -4.11
CA GLN A 52 -12.95 2.51 -4.78
C GLN A 52 -11.75 1.59 -4.93
N LEU A 53 -11.13 1.63 -6.10
CA LEU A 53 -9.86 0.99 -6.40
C LEU A 53 -8.74 2.02 -6.31
N PHE A 54 -7.84 1.85 -5.35
CA PHE A 54 -6.61 2.60 -5.26
C PHE A 54 -5.47 1.79 -5.89
N ILE A 55 -4.69 2.41 -6.78
CA ILE A 55 -3.56 1.77 -7.45
C ILE A 55 -2.35 2.68 -7.27
N ALA A 56 -1.21 2.10 -6.90
CA ALA A 56 0.03 2.85 -6.75
C ALA A 56 1.23 2.07 -7.30
N ARG A 57 2.20 2.82 -7.83
CA ARG A 57 3.48 2.34 -8.35
C ARG A 57 4.62 3.15 -7.74
N ASP A 58 5.79 2.53 -7.61
CA ASP A 58 6.98 3.20 -7.12
C ASP A 58 7.42 4.37 -8.02
N ARG A 59 8.13 5.34 -7.43
CA ARG A 59 8.50 6.60 -8.08
C ARG A 59 9.34 6.43 -9.34
N MET A 60 10.16 5.39 -9.39
CA MET A 60 11.04 5.10 -10.52
C MET A 60 10.39 4.15 -11.54
N GLY A 61 9.21 3.62 -11.22
CA GLY A 61 8.51 2.64 -12.06
C GLY A 61 9.26 1.32 -12.19
N ILE A 62 10.00 0.88 -11.18
CA ILE A 62 10.80 -0.35 -11.23
C ILE A 62 9.91 -1.58 -11.42
N LYS A 63 8.80 -1.68 -10.69
CA LYS A 63 7.83 -2.77 -10.89
C LYS A 63 6.83 -2.40 -11.98
N PRO A 64 6.58 -3.27 -12.99
CA PRO A 64 5.59 -2.99 -14.03
C PRO A 64 4.18 -3.01 -13.46
N LEU A 65 3.32 -2.12 -13.97
CA LEU A 65 1.90 -2.09 -13.70
C LEU A 65 1.15 -1.67 -14.97
N TYR A 66 0.15 -2.44 -15.36
CA TYR A 66 -0.69 -2.19 -16.53
C TYR A 66 -2.16 -2.17 -16.08
N TYR A 67 -2.96 -1.30 -16.71
CA TYR A 67 -4.41 -1.28 -16.53
C TYR A 67 -5.09 -1.13 -17.89
N SER A 68 -6.31 -1.65 -17.99
CA SER A 68 -7.18 -1.47 -19.15
C SER A 68 -8.55 -1.06 -18.67
N ILE A 69 -9.26 -0.32 -19.51
CA ILE A 69 -10.70 -0.10 -19.37
C ILE A 69 -11.35 -1.10 -20.33
N THR A 70 -12.35 -1.83 -19.86
CA THR A 70 -13.12 -2.80 -20.66
C THR A 70 -14.58 -2.39 -20.60
N ASP A 71 -15.24 -2.43 -21.75
CA ASP A 71 -16.69 -2.20 -21.88
C ASP A 71 -17.50 -3.44 -21.45
#